data_AF-A0A3D3UHE4-F1
#
_entry.id   AF-A0A3D3UHE4-F1
#
_cell.length_a   1.000
_cell.length_b   1.000
_cell.length_c   1.000
_cell.angle_alpha   90.00
_cell.angle_beta   90.00
_cell.angle_gamma   90.00
#
_symmetry.space_group_name_H-M   'P 1'
#
loop_
_entity.id
_entity.type
_entity.pdbx_description
1 polymer ?
#
loop_
_entity_poly.entity_id
_entity_poly.type
_entity_poly.pdbx_seq_one_letter_code
_entity_poly.pdbx_strand_id
1 'polypeptide(L)'
;RAWKGGQAREKWLSEGKPANPGRLNDLRHIVYKAADSPWRRARKNLGLMMREGLLKENIDGEALSWAHDRLMARPEQRRILMVISDGAPVDDSTLSVNPGNYLERHLREVIEWIETRSPVELLAIGIGHDVTRYYKR
;
A
#
# COMPACT_ATOMS: atom_id res chain seq x y z
N ARG A 1 11.91 -8.45 12.11
CA ARG A 1 12.92 -9.50 11.89
C ARG A 1 12.90 -9.99 10.44
N ALA A 2 11.76 -10.07 9.75
CA ALA A 2 11.73 -10.29 8.31
C ALA A 2 11.97 -8.98 7.53
N TRP A 3 12.98 -8.97 6.64
CA TRP A 3 13.24 -7.98 5.59
C TRP A 3 13.59 -8.79 4.33
N LYS A 4 13.29 -8.29 3.11
CA LYS A 4 13.44 -9.04 1.85
C LYS A 4 12.48 -10.22 1.71
N GLY A 5 11.19 -9.94 1.82
CA GLY A 5 10.15 -10.88 1.43
C GLY A 5 9.60 -11.82 2.51
N GLY A 6 10.24 -11.87 3.68
CA GLY A 6 9.73 -12.57 4.86
C GLY A 6 9.30 -14.03 4.62
N GLN A 7 8.22 -14.43 5.28
CA GLN A 7 7.70 -15.80 5.22
C GLN A 7 7.20 -16.16 3.83
N ALA A 8 6.61 -15.21 3.09
CA ALA A 8 6.20 -15.43 1.71
C ALA A 8 7.36 -15.89 0.82
N ARG A 9 8.52 -15.23 0.92
CA ARG A 9 9.73 -15.63 0.16
C ARG A 9 10.32 -16.95 0.66
N GLU A 10 10.41 -17.13 1.98
CA GLU A 10 10.93 -18.37 2.57
C GLU A 10 10.12 -19.59 2.14
N LYS A 11 8.78 -19.47 2.14
CA LYS A 11 7.87 -20.51 1.66
C LYS A 11 8.14 -20.85 0.20
N TRP A 12 8.18 -19.84 -0.67
CA TRP A 12 8.46 -20.05 -2.11
C TRP A 12 9.80 -20.75 -2.36
N LEU A 13 10.85 -20.40 -1.60
CA LEU A 13 12.15 -21.09 -1.67
C LEU A 13 12.04 -22.55 -1.21
N SER A 14 11.32 -22.81 -0.13
CA SER A 14 11.14 -24.17 0.42
C SER A 14 10.32 -25.08 -0.50
N GLU A 15 9.43 -24.52 -1.32
CA GLU A 15 8.61 -25.23 -2.30
C GLU A 15 9.33 -25.47 -3.64
N GLY A 16 10.64 -25.17 -3.72
CA GLY A 16 11.43 -25.43 -4.91
C GLY A 16 11.29 -24.37 -6.01
N LYS A 17 10.93 -23.14 -5.64
CA LYS A 17 10.81 -21.98 -6.55
C LYS A 17 9.82 -22.22 -7.71
N PRO A 18 8.54 -22.53 -7.43
CA PRO A 18 7.55 -22.65 -8.49
C PRO A 18 7.48 -21.38 -9.35
N ALA A 19 7.22 -21.57 -10.65
CA ALA A 19 7.11 -20.47 -11.61
C ALA A 19 5.89 -19.59 -11.33
N ASN A 20 5.95 -18.32 -11.73
CA ASN A 20 4.90 -17.33 -11.51
C ASN A 20 4.48 -17.19 -10.04
N PRO A 21 5.42 -16.91 -9.12
CA PRO A 21 5.14 -16.89 -7.69
C PRO A 21 4.22 -15.77 -7.22
N GLY A 22 3.99 -14.77 -8.08
CA GLY A 22 3.33 -13.54 -7.70
C GLY A 22 4.13 -12.76 -6.66
N ARG A 23 3.43 -12.07 -5.76
CA ARG A 23 4.05 -11.25 -4.72
C ARG A 23 4.73 -12.10 -3.65
N LEU A 24 5.97 -11.75 -3.32
CA LEU A 24 6.82 -12.50 -2.38
C LEU A 24 7.25 -11.64 -1.18
N ASN A 25 6.30 -10.96 -0.55
CA ASN A 25 6.57 -10.24 0.69
C ASN A 25 5.49 -10.50 1.75
N ASP A 26 5.79 -10.17 3.01
CA ASP A 26 4.78 -10.17 4.06
C ASP A 26 4.13 -8.78 4.15
N LEU A 27 2.87 -8.72 4.53
CA LEU A 27 2.18 -7.45 4.73
C LEU A 27 2.25 -7.01 6.19
N ARG A 28 2.40 -5.71 6.38
CA ARG A 28 2.20 -5.05 7.66
C ARG A 28 1.41 -3.77 7.46
N HIS A 29 0.18 -3.77 7.93
CA HIS A 29 -0.64 -2.58 7.96
C HIS A 29 -0.48 -1.85 9.30
N ILE A 30 -0.23 -0.54 9.24
CA ILE A 30 -0.06 0.30 10.43
C ILE A 30 -1.15 1.37 10.45
N VAL A 31 -1.92 1.42 11.55
CA VAL A 31 -2.87 2.49 11.80
C VAL A 31 -2.27 3.45 12.82
N TYR A 32 -1.80 4.60 12.37
CA TYR A 32 -1.27 5.63 13.27
C TYR A 32 -2.37 6.32 14.08
N LYS A 33 -3.53 6.54 13.45
CA LYS A 33 -4.72 7.16 14.05
C LYS A 33 -5.98 6.55 13.44
N ALA A 34 -6.88 6.00 14.26
CA ALA A 34 -8.21 5.60 13.80
C ALA A 34 -9.13 6.82 13.57
N ALA A 35 -10.17 6.66 12.75
CA ALA A 35 -11.11 7.73 12.42
C ALA A 35 -11.67 8.41 13.69
N ASP A 36 -12.22 7.61 14.61
CA ASP A 36 -12.88 8.08 15.83
C ASP A 36 -11.90 8.49 16.95
N SER A 37 -10.59 8.33 16.74
CA SER A 37 -9.58 8.71 17.73
C SER A 37 -9.29 10.21 17.70
N PRO A 38 -9.31 10.93 18.84
CA PRO A 38 -8.97 12.34 18.86
C PRO A 38 -7.47 12.57 18.69
N TRP A 39 -7.10 13.68 18.02
CA TRP A 39 -5.70 14.07 17.75
C TRP A 39 -4.80 14.00 18.98
N ARG A 40 -5.27 14.50 20.12
CA ARG A 40 -4.51 14.54 21.39
C ARG A 40 -3.97 13.16 21.80
N ARG A 41 -4.71 12.09 21.52
CA ARG A 41 -4.30 10.71 21.84
C ARG A 41 -3.36 10.12 20.79
N ALA A 42 -3.54 10.48 19.52
CA ALA A 42 -2.78 9.91 18.41
C ALA A 42 -1.50 10.67 18.05
N ARG A 43 -1.28 11.87 18.60
CA ARG A 43 -0.12 12.73 18.27
C ARG A 43 1.23 11.99 18.38
N LYS A 44 1.43 11.21 19.44
CA LYS A 44 2.67 10.41 19.61
C LYS A 44 2.81 9.33 18.54
N ASN A 45 1.71 8.70 18.14
CA ASN A 45 1.71 7.65 17.12
C ASN A 45 2.07 8.21 15.75
N LEU A 46 1.54 9.38 15.38
CA LEU A 46 1.85 10.02 14.11
C LEU A 46 3.34 10.37 13.97
N GLY A 47 4.00 10.72 15.08
CA GLY A 47 5.45 10.90 15.10
C GLY A 47 6.24 9.63 14.72
N LEU A 48 5.65 8.43 14.89
CA LEU A 48 6.27 7.18 14.47
C LEU A 48 6.34 7.03 12.94
N MET A 49 5.53 7.78 12.17
CA MET A 49 5.64 7.81 10.71
C MET A 49 7.03 8.25 10.24
N MET A 50 7.70 9.09 11.03
CA MET A 50 9.04 9.61 10.74
C MET A 50 10.16 8.69 11.26
N ARG A 51 9.82 7.58 11.90
CA ARG A 51 10.84 6.68 12.47
C ARG A 51 11.51 5.89 11.36
N GLU A 52 12.81 6.09 11.21
CA GLU A 52 13.63 5.32 10.27
C GLU A 52 13.51 3.80 10.48
N GLY A 53 13.48 3.08 9.37
CA GLY A 53 13.43 1.62 9.34
C GLY A 53 12.09 0.99 9.73
N LEU A 54 11.05 1.80 10.01
CA LEU A 54 9.69 1.30 10.23
C LEU A 54 9.03 0.88 8.91
N LEU A 55 9.22 1.70 7.86
CA LEU A 55 8.81 1.44 6.48
C LEU A 55 10.08 1.19 5.66
N LYS A 56 10.00 0.26 4.70
CA LYS A 56 11.17 -0.15 3.90
C LYS A 56 10.81 -0.34 2.44
N GLU A 57 9.88 -1.25 2.19
CA GLU A 57 9.39 -1.64 0.87
C GLU A 57 7.87 -1.43 0.87
N ASN A 58 7.33 -0.96 -0.27
CA ASN A 58 5.96 -0.50 -0.37
C ASN A 58 5.19 -1.30 -1.43
N ILE A 59 4.00 -1.77 -1.05
CA ILE A 59 3.08 -2.53 -1.90
C ILE A 59 1.78 -1.72 -2.00
N ASP A 60 1.87 -0.57 -2.67
CA ASP A 60 0.87 0.49 -2.63
C ASP A 60 -0.52 0.03 -3.07
N GLY A 61 -0.61 -0.85 -4.08
CA GLY A 61 -1.90 -1.40 -4.53
C GLY A 61 -2.64 -2.15 -3.42
N GLU A 62 -1.93 -2.96 -2.63
CA GLU A 62 -2.54 -3.70 -1.50
C GLU A 62 -2.85 -2.77 -0.33
N ALA A 63 -2.01 -1.75 -0.09
CA ALA A 63 -2.29 -0.73 0.91
C ALA A 63 -3.55 0.08 0.58
N LEU A 64 -3.74 0.43 -0.70
CA LEU A 64 -4.93 1.12 -1.22
C LEU A 64 -6.19 0.27 -1.06
N SER A 65 -6.15 -0.99 -1.50
CA SER A 65 -7.28 -1.92 -1.36
C SER A 65 -7.65 -2.10 0.12
N TRP A 66 -6.66 -2.28 1.00
CA TRP A 66 -6.90 -2.40 2.44
C TRP A 66 -7.50 -1.14 3.06
N ALA A 67 -7.00 0.04 2.68
CA ALA A 67 -7.53 1.31 3.15
C ALA A 67 -8.95 1.57 2.63
N HIS A 68 -9.22 1.23 1.38
CA HIS A 68 -10.54 1.27 0.76
C HIS A 68 -11.55 0.43 1.53
N ASP A 69 -11.24 -0.85 1.81
CA ASP A 69 -12.18 -1.76 2.49
C ASP A 69 -12.52 -1.28 3.90
N ARG A 70 -11.52 -0.73 4.60
CA ARG A 70 -11.73 -0.09 5.91
C ARG A 70 -12.63 1.13 5.82
N LEU A 71 -12.51 1.92 4.76
CA LEU A 71 -13.35 3.10 4.53
C LEU A 71 -14.77 2.70 4.10
N MET A 72 -14.94 1.61 3.36
CA MET A 72 -16.27 1.11 2.98
C MET A 72 -17.07 0.57 4.16
N ALA A 73 -16.40 0.02 5.18
CA ALA A 73 -17.03 -0.43 6.42
C ALA A 73 -17.56 0.73 7.31
N ARG A 74 -17.35 1.98 6.92
CA ARG A 74 -17.75 3.17 7.68
C ARG A 74 -19.17 3.66 7.31
N PRO A 75 -19.94 4.18 8.28
CA PRO A 75 -21.31 4.67 8.06
C PRO A 75 -21.37 6.01 7.32
N GLU A 76 -20.28 6.76 7.24
CA GLU A 76 -20.23 8.05 6.56
C GLU A 76 -20.63 7.93 5.08
N GLN A 77 -21.57 8.78 4.64
CA GLN A 77 -22.10 8.76 3.27
C GLN A 77 -21.04 9.15 2.24
N ARG A 78 -20.30 10.23 2.50
CA ARG A 78 -19.20 10.68 1.65
C ARG A 78 -17.90 10.05 2.12
N ARG A 79 -17.22 9.36 1.20
CA ARG A 79 -16.02 8.58 1.49
C ARG A 79 -14.90 9.05 0.57
N ILE A 80 -13.87 9.64 1.16
CA ILE A 80 -12.71 10.15 0.44
C ILE A 80 -11.48 9.39 0.93
N LEU A 81 -10.78 8.73 0.02
CA LEU A 81 -9.49 8.10 0.26
C LEU A 81 -8.39 8.99 -0.32
N MET A 82 -7.50 9.49 0.54
CA MET A 82 -6.38 10.34 0.13
C MET A 82 -5.06 9.58 0.28
N VAL A 83 -4.30 9.55 -0.81
CA VAL A 83 -2.94 9.02 -0.86
C VAL A 83 -1.95 10.16 -0.75
N ILE A 84 -0.96 10.01 0.14
CA ILE A 84 0.19 10.91 0.21
C ILE A 84 1.40 10.03 -0.06
N SER A 85 2.04 10.20 -1.21
CA SER A 85 3.10 9.32 -1.70
C SER A 85 4.33 10.09 -2.15
N ASP A 86 5.50 9.53 -1.88
CA ASP A 86 6.81 9.97 -2.35
C ASP A 86 7.33 9.12 -3.53
N GLY A 87 6.51 8.27 -4.15
CA GLY A 87 7.01 7.48 -5.27
C GLY A 87 6.12 6.36 -5.78
N ALA A 88 6.78 5.41 -6.45
CA ALA A 88 6.21 4.22 -7.06
C ALA A 88 6.34 3.01 -6.10
N PRO A 89 5.53 1.95 -6.28
CA PRO A 89 5.62 0.76 -5.44
C PRO A 89 6.90 -0.02 -5.74
N VAL A 90 7.64 -0.40 -4.68
CA VAL A 90 8.92 -1.10 -4.80
C VAL A 90 9.04 -2.15 -3.68
N ASP A 91 9.28 -3.40 -4.08
CA ASP A 91 9.63 -4.53 -3.22
C ASP A 91 10.65 -5.42 -3.96
N ASP A 92 11.87 -5.52 -3.43
CA ASP A 92 12.98 -6.21 -4.07
C ASP A 92 12.68 -7.70 -4.25
N SER A 93 12.05 -8.32 -3.24
CA SER A 93 11.76 -9.76 -3.27
C SER A 93 10.83 -10.10 -4.42
N THR A 94 9.73 -9.36 -4.56
CA THR A 94 8.75 -9.53 -5.63
C THR A 94 9.35 -9.19 -6.99
N LEU A 95 10.05 -8.05 -7.12
CA LEU A 95 10.58 -7.60 -8.40
C LEU A 95 11.75 -8.45 -8.90
N SER A 96 12.48 -9.14 -8.01
CA SER A 96 13.59 -10.03 -8.41
C SER A 96 13.17 -11.26 -9.23
N VAL A 97 11.89 -11.64 -9.20
CA VAL A 97 11.38 -12.88 -9.82
C VAL A 97 10.08 -12.68 -10.61
N ASN A 98 9.66 -11.44 -10.81
CA ASN A 98 8.50 -11.06 -11.61
C ASN A 98 8.90 -9.98 -12.63
N PRO A 99 8.07 -9.70 -13.65
CA PRO A 99 8.29 -8.55 -14.52
C PRO A 99 8.45 -7.25 -13.73
N GLY A 100 9.33 -6.35 -14.19
CA GLY A 100 9.67 -5.11 -13.46
C GLY A 100 8.49 -4.16 -13.19
N ASN A 101 7.38 -4.31 -13.93
CA ASN A 101 6.15 -3.55 -13.74
C ASN A 101 5.07 -4.30 -12.95
N TYR A 102 5.38 -5.43 -12.30
CA TYR A 102 4.40 -6.28 -11.62
C TYR A 102 3.58 -5.51 -10.57
N LEU A 103 4.26 -4.79 -9.68
CA LEU A 103 3.61 -4.00 -8.62
C LEU A 103 2.94 -2.74 -9.17
N GLU A 104 3.55 -2.10 -10.17
CA GLU A 104 2.97 -0.94 -10.82
C GLU A 104 1.63 -1.30 -11.50
N ARG A 105 1.60 -2.42 -12.23
CA ARG A 105 0.38 -2.91 -12.87
C ARG A 105 -0.71 -3.16 -11.84
N HIS A 106 -0.38 -3.83 -10.73
CA HIS A 106 -1.35 -4.05 -9.66
C HIS A 106 -1.85 -2.74 -9.03
N LEU A 107 -0.97 -1.76 -8.79
CA LEU A 107 -1.37 -0.43 -8.32
C LEU A 107 -2.37 0.23 -9.28
N ARG A 108 -2.10 0.19 -10.58
CA ARG A 108 -3.00 0.76 -11.60
C ARG A 108 -4.36 0.07 -11.64
N GLU A 109 -4.38 -1.26 -11.58
CA GLU A 109 -5.61 -2.06 -11.54
C GLU A 109 -6.48 -1.69 -10.34
N VAL A 110 -5.86 -1.52 -9.15
CA VAL A 110 -6.59 -1.12 -7.94
C VAL A 110 -7.12 0.31 -8.04
N ILE A 111 -6.31 1.26 -8.53
CA ILE A 111 -6.73 2.65 -8.73
C ILE A 111 -7.92 2.71 -9.69
N GLU A 112 -7.80 2.06 -10.86
CA GLU A 112 -8.86 2.02 -11.86
C GLU A 112 -10.15 1.41 -11.29
N TRP A 113 -10.04 0.33 -10.53
CA TRP A 113 -11.19 -0.28 -9.88
C TRP A 113 -11.87 0.65 -8.88
N ILE A 114 -11.11 1.37 -8.03
CA ILE A 114 -11.66 2.35 -7.10
C ILE A 114 -12.35 3.47 -7.88
N GLU A 115 -11.67 4.08 -8.86
CA GLU A 115 -12.17 5.23 -9.62
C GLU A 115 -13.43 4.89 -10.46
N THR A 116 -13.54 3.67 -10.98
CA THR A 116 -14.61 3.30 -11.93
C THR A 116 -15.73 2.45 -11.34
N ARG A 117 -15.48 1.77 -10.21
CA ARG A 117 -16.43 0.80 -9.64
C ARG A 117 -16.75 1.02 -8.16
N SER A 118 -16.03 1.90 -7.46
CA SER A 118 -16.30 2.21 -6.06
C SER A 118 -17.00 3.57 -5.91
N PRO A 119 -17.86 3.75 -4.90
CA PRO A 119 -18.37 5.07 -4.52
C PRO A 119 -17.33 5.94 -3.79
N VAL A 120 -16.11 5.45 -3.58
CA VAL A 120 -15.04 6.18 -2.88
C VAL A 120 -14.36 7.18 -3.82
N GLU A 121 -14.29 8.44 -3.40
CA GLU A 121 -13.48 9.47 -4.07
C GLU A 121 -12.01 9.23 -3.76
N LEU A 122 -11.18 9.01 -4.79
CA LEU A 122 -9.74 8.81 -4.65
C LEU A 122 -8.99 10.10 -4.98
N LEU A 123 -8.12 10.54 -4.08
CA LEU A 123 -7.26 11.72 -4.24
C LEU A 123 -5.81 11.34 -3.97
N ALA A 124 -4.86 12.02 -4.63
CA ALA A 124 -3.44 11.82 -4.36
C ALA A 124 -2.65 13.12 -4.29
N ILE A 125 -1.69 13.15 -3.37
CA ILE A 125 -0.72 14.23 -3.20
C ILE A 125 0.68 13.62 -3.29
N GLY A 126 1.47 14.10 -4.24
CA GLY A 126 2.88 13.74 -4.36
C GLY A 126 3.75 14.57 -3.43
N ILE A 127 4.65 13.93 -2.69
CA ILE A 127 5.72 14.60 -1.92
C ILE A 127 7.02 14.43 -2.68
N GLY A 128 7.48 15.49 -3.36
CA GLY A 128 8.74 15.45 -4.12
C GLY A 128 8.70 14.62 -5.41
N HIS A 129 7.55 14.02 -5.74
CA HIS A 129 7.36 13.14 -6.90
C HIS A 129 6.03 13.41 -7.59
N ASP A 130 6.00 13.21 -8.92
CA ASP A 130 4.79 13.36 -9.72
C ASP A 130 3.93 12.07 -9.68
N VAL A 131 2.83 12.14 -8.94
CA VAL A 131 1.87 11.04 -8.77
C VAL A 131 0.77 11.03 -9.84
N THR A 132 0.71 12.02 -10.74
CA THR A 132 -0.32 12.11 -11.79
C THR A 132 -0.21 10.98 -12.82
N ARG A 133 0.93 10.28 -12.84
CA ARG A 133 1.15 9.05 -13.62
C ARG A 133 0.22 7.92 -13.20
N TYR A 134 -0.31 7.96 -11.98
CA TYR A 134 -1.15 6.91 -11.41
C TYR A 134 -2.58 7.39 -11.17
N TYR A 135 -2.75 8.58 -10.60
CA TYR A 135 -4.03 9.11 -10.16
C TYR A 135 -4.52 10.17 -11.14
N LYS A 136 -5.74 10.00 -11.66
CA LYS A 136 -6.37 11.02 -12.52
C LYS A 136 -6.88 12.17 -11.64
N ARG A 137 -6.90 13.36 -12.24
CA ARG A 137 -7.24 14.62 -11.55
C ARG A 137 -8.74 14.82 -11.43
#